data_AF-A0A0H3P9S9-F1
#
_entry.id   AF-A0A0H3P9S9-F1
#
_cell.length_a   1.000
_cell.length_b   1.000
_cell.length_c   1.000
_cell.angle_alpha   90.00
_cell.angle_beta   90.00
_cell.angle_gamma   90.00
#
_symmetry.space_group_name_H-M   'P 1'
#
loop_
_entity.id
_entity.type
_entity.pdbx_description
1 polymer ?
#
loop_
_entity_poly.entity_id
_entity_poly.type
_entity_poly.pdbx_seq_one_letter_code
_entity_poly.pdbx_strand_id
1 'polypeptide(L)'
;MAKNYDFNIFVVLGDANDANDAKAWADEKGLSNLAMFYEKRAAKYLSSAIGEIYGVPVLSFFKEGKMDEKFIGLTPYSILEKEIKKVKS
;
A
#
# COMPACT_ATOMS: atom_id res chain seq x y z
N MET A 1 12.38 -8.67 -9.99
CA MET A 1 11.41 -9.45 -10.81
C MET A 1 10.21 -9.79 -9.96
N ALA A 2 9.16 -8.96 -10.00
CA ALA A 2 7.86 -9.28 -9.41
C ALA A 2 7.25 -10.43 -10.20
N LYS A 3 7.43 -11.66 -9.72
CA LYS A 3 6.84 -12.87 -10.30
C LYS A 3 5.33 -12.87 -10.02
N ASN A 4 4.53 -12.79 -11.09
CA ASN A 4 3.10 -13.13 -11.22
C ASN A 4 2.32 -13.21 -9.90
N TYR A 5 1.84 -12.06 -9.44
CA TYR A 5 0.76 -11.98 -8.47
C TYR A 5 -0.49 -11.51 -9.21
N ASP A 6 -1.60 -12.22 -9.11
CA ASP A 6 -2.89 -11.83 -9.73
C ASP A 6 -3.57 -10.66 -9.00
N PHE A 7 -2.80 -9.88 -8.24
CA PHE A 7 -3.29 -8.71 -7.52
C PHE A 7 -2.37 -7.51 -7.73
N ASN A 8 -2.98 -6.34 -7.71
CA ASN A 8 -2.29 -5.07 -7.84
C ASN A 8 -1.87 -4.56 -6.46
N ILE A 9 -0.70 -3.93 -6.39
CA ILE A 9 -0.23 -3.21 -5.20
C ILE A 9 -0.20 -1.73 -5.54
N PHE A 10 -0.86 -0.93 -4.70
CA PHE A 10 -0.82 0.51 -4.75
C PHE A 10 -0.13 1.03 -3.49
N VAL A 11 0.87 1.89 -3.67
CA VAL A 11 1.60 2.51 -2.56
C VAL A 11 1.18 3.96 -2.44
N VAL A 12 0.89 4.39 -1.23
CA VAL A 12 0.49 5.76 -0.93
C VAL A 12 1.54 6.39 -0.02
N LEU A 13 2.23 7.41 -0.52
CA LEU A 13 3.29 8.14 0.17
C LEU A 13 2.77 9.52 0.57
N GLY A 14 1.99 9.59 1.65
CA GLY A 14 1.32 10.82 2.07
C GLY A 14 2.26 11.97 2.48
N ASP A 15 3.49 11.63 2.88
CA ASP A 15 4.49 12.59 3.37
C ASP A 15 5.60 12.90 2.35
N ALA A 16 5.55 12.32 1.15
CA ALA A 16 6.49 12.68 0.10
C ALA A 16 6.31 14.15 -0.30
N ASN A 17 7.43 14.87 -0.46
CA ASN A 17 7.40 16.29 -0.76
C ASN A 17 6.97 16.54 -2.21
N ASP A 18 7.47 15.74 -3.13
CA ASP A 18 7.19 15.80 -4.55
C ASP A 18 7.42 14.44 -5.24
N ALA A 19 7.28 14.43 -6.57
CA ALA A 19 7.45 13.24 -7.38
C ALA A 19 8.89 12.68 -7.36
N ASN A 20 9.90 13.55 -7.22
CA ASN A 20 11.30 13.12 -7.20
C ASN A 20 11.63 12.44 -5.87
N ASP A 21 11.14 12.98 -4.76
CA ASP A 21 11.25 12.38 -3.42
C ASP A 21 10.61 10.99 -3.38
N ALA A 22 9.36 10.89 -3.88
CA ALA A 22 8.66 9.61 -4.00
C ALA A 22 9.43 8.59 -4.85
N LYS A 23 10.00 9.02 -5.98
CA LYS A 23 10.79 8.17 -6.86
C LYS A 23 12.09 7.72 -6.21
N ALA A 24 12.81 8.63 -5.54
CA ALA A 24 14.06 8.31 -4.85
C ALA A 24 13.82 7.26 -3.75
N TRP A 25 12.75 7.41 -2.97
CA TRP A 25 12.34 6.40 -1.99
C TRP A 25 12.03 5.05 -2.64
N ALA A 26 11.31 5.04 -3.76
CA ALA A 26 10.97 3.81 -4.47
C ALA A 26 12.20 3.09 -5.02
N ASP A 27 13.13 3.84 -5.60
CA ASP A 27 14.39 3.33 -6.13
C ASP A 27 15.25 2.73 -5.00
N GLU A 28 15.35 3.42 -3.85
CA GLU A 28 16.05 2.93 -2.65
C GLU A 28 15.47 1.60 -2.14
N LYS A 29 14.14 1.44 -2.18
CA LYS A 29 13.45 0.22 -1.73
C LYS A 29 13.34 -0.86 -2.81
N GLY A 30 13.76 -0.59 -4.04
CA GLY A 30 13.59 -1.51 -5.17
C GLY A 30 12.13 -1.73 -5.57
N LEU A 31 11.29 -0.71 -5.39
CA LEU A 31 9.84 -0.72 -5.61
C LEU A 31 9.38 0.14 -6.80
N SER A 32 10.31 0.59 -7.65
CA SER A 32 10.05 1.52 -8.76
C SER A 32 9.06 1.01 -9.81
N ASN A 33 8.71 -0.27 -9.78
CA ASN A 33 7.73 -0.90 -10.66
C ASN A 33 6.29 -0.92 -10.09
N LEU A 34 6.07 -0.40 -8.88
CA LEU A 34 4.74 -0.32 -8.27
C LEU A 34 4.04 0.99 -8.63
N ALA A 35 2.71 0.96 -8.67
CA ALA A 35 1.91 2.16 -8.79
C ALA A 35 1.97 2.95 -7.47
N MET A 36 2.39 4.22 -7.55
CA MET A 36 2.60 5.08 -6.40
C MET A 36 1.76 6.35 -6.50
N PHE A 37 1.17 6.75 -5.38
CA PHE A 37 0.46 8.01 -5.20
C PHE A 37 1.17 8.80 -4.11
N TYR A 38 1.61 10.01 -4.40
CA TYR A 38 2.36 10.85 -3.46
C TYR A 38 1.66 12.18 -3.18
N GLU A 39 0.63 12.52 -3.95
CA GLU A 39 -0.11 13.75 -3.78
C GLU A 39 -0.92 13.71 -2.49
N LYS A 40 -0.77 14.73 -1.64
CA LYS A 40 -1.51 14.86 -0.36
C LYS A 40 -3.02 14.67 -0.52
N ARG A 41 -3.60 15.12 -1.65
CA ARG A 41 -5.03 14.92 -1.96
C ARG A 41 -5.37 13.45 -2.19
N ALA A 42 -4.54 12.72 -2.93
CA ALA A 42 -4.71 11.30 -3.16
C ALA A 42 -4.55 10.51 -1.85
N ALA A 43 -3.53 10.84 -1.06
CA ALA A 43 -3.32 10.22 0.25
C ALA A 43 -4.50 10.44 1.20
N LYS A 44 -5.03 11.66 1.28
CA LYS A 44 -6.22 11.96 2.08
C LYS A 44 -7.45 11.19 1.59
N TYR A 45 -7.70 11.19 0.28
CA TYR A 45 -8.83 10.47 -0.31
C TYR A 45 -8.79 8.97 -0.01
N LEU A 46 -7.61 8.35 -0.20
CA LEU A 46 -7.41 6.92 0.04
C LEU A 46 -7.43 6.57 1.54
N SER A 47 -6.96 7.46 2.42
CA SER A 47 -7.11 7.35 3.88
C SER A 47 -8.58 7.26 4.28
N SER A 48 -9.43 8.16 3.77
CA SER A 48 -10.87 8.12 4.07
C SER A 48 -11.53 6.83 3.59
N ALA A 49 -11.09 6.27 2.47
CA ALA A 49 -11.62 5.01 1.93
C ALA A 49 -11.34 3.79 2.84
N ILE A 50 -10.32 3.86 3.70
CA ILE A 50 -9.97 2.79 4.64
C ILE A 50 -10.35 3.10 6.10
N GLY A 51 -11.24 4.07 6.30
CA GLY A 51 -11.74 4.46 7.64
C GLY A 51 -10.80 5.38 8.41
N GLU A 52 -10.12 6.27 7.69
CA GLU A 52 -9.09 7.20 8.17
C GLU A 52 -7.84 6.52 8.76
N ILE A 53 -6.74 7.27 8.77
CA ILE A 53 -5.44 6.82 9.25
C ILE A 53 -4.91 7.80 10.29
N TYR A 54 -4.56 7.29 11.47
CA TYR A 54 -3.94 8.07 12.55
C TYR A 54 -2.48 7.67 12.84
N GLY A 55 -1.97 6.66 12.12
CA GLY A 55 -0.59 6.17 12.26
C GLY A 55 -0.18 5.31 11.06
N VAL A 56 1.09 5.37 10.69
CA VAL A 56 1.69 4.65 9.55
C VAL A 56 2.73 3.63 10.04
N PRO A 57 3.02 2.54 9.29
CA PRO A 57 2.39 2.16 8.02
C PRO A 57 0.97 1.61 8.20
N VAL A 58 0.15 1.69 7.15
CA VAL A 58 -1.14 1.00 7.07
C VAL A 58 -1.15 0.10 5.84
N LEU A 59 -1.62 -1.13 6.02
CA LEU A 59 -1.82 -2.10 4.95
C LEU A 59 -3.31 -2.44 4.91
N SER A 60 -3.89 -2.43 3.72
CA SER A 60 -5.30 -2.74 3.52
C SER A 60 -5.45 -3.70 2.36
N PHE A 61 -6.17 -4.78 2.60
CA PHE A 61 -6.49 -5.80 1.60
C PHE A 61 -7.89 -5.57 1.08
N PHE A 62 -8.04 -5.66 -0.24
CA PHE A 62 -9.33 -5.48 -0.92
C PHE A 62 -9.66 -6.72 -1.75
N LYS A 63 -10.92 -7.15 -1.69
CA LYS A 63 -11.50 -8.21 -2.51
C LYS A 63 -12.82 -7.73 -3.09
N GLU A 64 -13.02 -7.88 -4.40
CA GLU A 64 -14.27 -7.47 -5.09
C GLU A 64 -14.71 -6.03 -4.79
N GLY A 65 -13.74 -5.11 -4.68
CA GLY A 65 -13.99 -3.69 -4.39
C GLY A 65 -14.34 -3.37 -2.93
N LYS A 66 -14.34 -4.35 -2.03
CA LYS A 66 -14.56 -4.17 -0.59
C LYS A 66 -13.26 -4.39 0.18
N MET A 67 -13.05 -3.58 1.22
CA MET A 67 -11.95 -3.78 2.15
C MET A 67 -12.25 -5.03 2.99
N ASP A 68 -11.35 -6.01 2.92
CA ASP A 68 -11.46 -7.29 3.63
C ASP A 68 -10.72 -7.23 4.98
N GLU A 69 -9.51 -6.68 4.99
CA GLU A 69 -8.67 -6.62 6.19
C GLU A 69 -7.82 -5.34 6.21
N LYS A 70 -7.54 -4.82 7.41
CA LYS A 70 -6.70 -3.63 7.62
C LYS A 70 -5.77 -3.81 8.81
N PHE A 71 -4.49 -3.54 8.57
CA PHE A 71 -3.46 -3.52 9.61
C PHE A 71 -2.89 -2.13 9.79
N ILE A 72 -2.86 -1.66 11.04
CA ILE A 72 -2.27 -0.37 11.42
C ILE A 72 -0.98 -0.65 12.20
N GLY A 73 0.12 -0.04 11.75
CA GLY A 73 1.44 -0.18 12.35
C GLY A 73 2.24 -1.38 11.81
N LEU A 74 3.31 -1.71 12.54
CA LEU A 74 4.19 -2.81 12.17
C LEU A 74 3.46 -4.15 12.31
N THR A 75 3.30 -4.84 11.18
CA THR A 75 2.60 -6.12 11.11
C THR A 75 3.60 -7.23 10.82
N PRO A 76 3.58 -8.35 11.59
CA PRO A 76 4.47 -9.48 11.31
C PRO A 76 4.25 -10.03 9.90
N TYR A 77 5.35 -10.34 9.21
CA TYR A 77 5.31 -10.89 7.85
C TYR A 77 4.47 -12.17 7.76
N SER A 78 4.51 -13.04 8.77
CA SER A 78 3.73 -14.29 8.80
C SER A 78 2.22 -14.07 8.80
N ILE A 79 1.75 -12.91 9.29
CA ILE A 79 0.35 -12.51 9.24
C ILE A 79 0.01 -12.00 7.84
N LEU A 80 0.84 -11.12 7.28
CA LEU A 80 0.67 -10.60 5.92
C LEU A 80 0.69 -11.72 4.87
N GLU A 81 1.58 -12.70 5.02
CA GLU A 81 1.67 -13.83 4.09
C GLU A 81 0.38 -14.66 4.07
N LYS A 82 -0.30 -14.82 5.21
CA LYS A 82 -1.60 -15.50 5.28
C LYS A 82 -2.67 -14.73 4.51
N GLU A 83 -2.73 -13.41 4.66
CA GLU A 83 -3.71 -12.58 3.96
C GLU A 83 -3.45 -12.53 2.45
N ILE A 84 -2.18 -12.40 2.04
CA ILE A 84 -1.79 -12.46 0.62
C ILE A 84 -2.25 -13.78 -0.04
N LYS A 85 -2.20 -14.91 0.69
CA LYS A 85 -2.67 -16.20 0.18
C LYS A 85 -4.19 -16.25 -0.04
N LYS A 86 -4.99 -15.49 0.72
CA LYS A 86 -6.45 -15.40 0.54
C LYS A 86 -6.85 -14.57 -0.68
N VAL A 87 -6.03 -13.58 -1.05
CA VAL A 87 -6.27 -12.75 -2.24
C VAL A 87 -5.91 -13.48 -3.54
N LYS A 88 -5.00 -14.46 -3.47
CA LYS A 88 -4.64 -15.32 -4.61
C LYS A 88 -5.71 -16.34 -5.01
N SER A 89 -6.69 -16.60 -4.14
CA SER A 89 -7.72 -17.64 -4.29
C SER A 89 -9.10 -17.07 -4.58
#